data_AF-S3DJV1-F1
#
_entry.id   AF-S3DJV1-F1
#
_cell.length_a   1.000
_cell.length_b   1.000
_cell.length_c   1.000
_cell.angle_alpha   90.00
_cell.angle_beta   90.00
_cell.angle_gamma   90.00
#
_symmetry.space_group_name_H-M   'P 1'
#
loop_
_entity.id
_entity.type
_entity.pdbx_description
1 polymer ?
#
loop_
_entity_poly.entity_id
_entity_poly.type
_entity_poly.pdbx_seq_one_letter_code
_entity_poly.pdbx_strand_id
1 'polypeptide(L)'
;MSGPSDKARFYLEQAVPQLQEFKEKKIFSEDEIRTLVKKRSDFEHRVLGRGSQPVDFAKYAAWEISLEHLRKKRCKRLQIKGSTAHSGQARIFSIFDRGTKKHPGDIALWMSFLETAREAKATKKFKIVLTAALRLHPTKSELWLYAAKWSLQSEADMSGARSYMQRGTRFCTRSKDLWIEYAKLEMIFLTKIAMRRKILGLDASDDPDTDNEEEILEANGFETSADVIAIPNFKPNTLRQSMVEGIVVDEEAKKDPMATPALNGAIPLAIFDAARKQPFFCPSAAEDFFDMFAAFTQVNCLPKILLHVLDVMNELFPKDPSTSSCFVKQSLVGLSPTSPEFPTALGIALERLNLSIENTADKGLFMRKTRNWIESTLQVADLDPGIEAVLGHTLRKLEG
;
A
#
# COMPACT_ATOMS: atom_id res chain seq x y z
N MET A 1 44.59 13.18 3.75
CA MET A 1 43.35 12.65 3.13
C MET A 1 43.52 12.69 1.61
N SER A 2 43.39 11.55 0.93
CA SER A 2 43.46 11.46 -0.53
C SER A 2 42.46 12.42 -1.20
N GLY A 3 42.92 13.18 -2.19
CA GLY A 3 42.15 14.24 -2.85
C GLY A 3 40.99 13.67 -3.70
N PRO A 4 40.03 14.51 -4.13
CA PRO A 4 38.92 14.06 -4.99
C PRO A 4 39.40 13.36 -6.28
N SER A 5 40.53 13.81 -6.82
CA SER A 5 41.14 13.21 -8.02
C SER A 5 41.68 11.81 -7.78
N ASP A 6 42.34 11.59 -6.64
CA ASP A 6 42.88 10.27 -6.27
C ASP A 6 41.76 9.28 -5.98
N LYS A 7 40.69 9.74 -5.33
CA LYS A 7 39.48 8.93 -5.10
C LYS A 7 38.78 8.58 -6.42
N ALA A 8 38.65 9.52 -7.34
CA ALA A 8 38.07 9.27 -8.66
C ALA A 8 38.88 8.21 -9.41
N ARG A 9 40.21 8.34 -9.40
CA ARG A 9 41.13 7.36 -9.99
C ARG A 9 40.93 5.96 -9.42
N PHE A 10 40.83 5.83 -8.10
CA PHE A 10 40.56 4.54 -7.44
C PHE A 10 39.27 3.87 -7.95
N TYR A 11 38.16 4.61 -8.06
CA TYR A 11 36.89 4.05 -8.56
C TYR A 11 36.94 3.71 -10.05
N LEU A 12 37.68 4.48 -10.85
CA LEU A 12 37.90 4.18 -12.27
C LEU A 12 38.74 2.90 -12.45
N GLU A 13 39.79 2.72 -11.65
CA GLU A 13 40.63 1.52 -11.66
C GLU A 13 39.83 0.26 -11.29
N GLN A 14 38.92 0.33 -10.32
CA GLN A 14 38.00 -0.77 -9.99
C GLN A 14 37.09 -1.17 -11.16
N ALA A 15 36.86 -0.29 -12.12
CA ALA A 15 35.99 -0.56 -13.26
C ALA A 15 36.74 -1.15 -14.47
N VAL A 16 38.08 -1.14 -14.47
CA VAL A 16 38.90 -1.60 -15.60
C VAL A 16 38.66 -3.07 -15.95
N PRO A 17 38.60 -4.03 -15.00
CA PRO A 17 38.39 -5.45 -15.35
C PRO A 17 37.09 -5.69 -16.12
N GLN A 18 36.03 -4.97 -15.78
CA GLN A 18 34.75 -5.06 -16.49
C GLN A 18 34.84 -4.50 -17.91
N LEU A 19 35.56 -3.41 -18.11
CA LEU A 19 35.75 -2.81 -19.44
C LEU A 19 36.65 -3.69 -20.32
N GLN A 20 37.64 -4.36 -19.75
CA GLN A 20 38.43 -5.38 -20.44
C GLN A 20 37.54 -6.55 -20.89
N GLU A 21 36.67 -7.06 -20.01
CA GLU A 21 35.69 -8.10 -20.36
C GLU A 21 34.80 -7.66 -21.54
N PHE A 22 34.33 -6.40 -21.54
CA PHE A 22 33.51 -5.86 -22.62
C PHE A 22 34.24 -5.81 -23.97
N LYS A 23 35.55 -5.50 -23.94
CA LYS A 23 36.42 -5.48 -25.12
C LYS A 23 36.68 -6.90 -25.63
N GLU A 24 37.09 -7.82 -24.76
CA GLU A 24 37.42 -9.21 -25.11
C GLU A 24 36.23 -9.94 -25.73
N LYS A 25 35.04 -9.77 -25.12
CA LYS A 25 33.80 -10.39 -25.59
C LYS A 25 33.16 -9.62 -26.75
N LYS A 26 33.79 -8.54 -27.23
CA LYS A 26 33.28 -7.67 -28.32
C LYS A 26 31.84 -7.20 -28.10
N ILE A 27 31.46 -6.97 -26.84
CA ILE A 27 30.14 -6.44 -26.47
C ILE A 27 30.08 -4.95 -26.81
N PHE A 28 31.21 -4.26 -26.67
CA PHE A 28 31.40 -2.86 -27.01
C PHE A 28 32.65 -2.71 -27.86
N SER A 29 32.65 -1.73 -28.77
CA SER A 29 33.83 -1.34 -29.54
C SER A 29 34.82 -0.55 -28.68
N GLU A 30 36.07 -0.41 -29.13
CA GLU A 30 37.06 0.39 -28.40
C GLU A 30 36.67 1.87 -28.29
N ASP A 31 36.07 2.43 -29.34
CA ASP A 31 35.60 3.83 -29.34
C ASP A 31 34.45 4.02 -28.35
N GLU A 32 33.49 3.08 -28.31
CA GLU A 32 32.44 3.09 -27.30
C GLU A 32 33.03 3.01 -25.88
N ILE A 33 34.01 2.14 -25.65
CA ILE A 33 34.68 2.02 -24.36
C ILE A 33 35.38 3.34 -23.97
N ARG A 34 36.05 4.02 -24.91
CA ARG A 34 36.63 5.35 -24.64
C ARG A 34 35.57 6.36 -24.21
N THR A 35 34.41 6.37 -24.88
CA THR A 35 33.30 7.25 -24.48
C THR A 35 32.71 6.89 -23.12
N LEU A 36 32.62 5.60 -22.78
CA LEU A 36 32.17 5.11 -21.48
C LEU A 36 33.12 5.54 -20.36
N VAL A 37 34.43 5.39 -20.56
CA VAL A 37 35.46 5.81 -19.60
C VAL A 37 35.40 7.32 -19.38
N LYS A 38 35.28 8.11 -20.45
CA LYS A 38 35.16 9.57 -20.34
C LYS A 38 33.91 9.96 -19.53
N LYS A 39 32.74 9.43 -19.88
CA LYS A 39 31.49 9.71 -19.15
C LYS A 39 31.57 9.28 -17.68
N ARG A 40 32.14 8.12 -17.39
CA ARG A 40 32.30 7.64 -16.01
C ARG A 40 33.24 8.55 -15.21
N SER A 41 34.33 9.01 -15.82
CA SER A 41 35.26 9.97 -15.21
C SER A 41 34.54 11.28 -14.86
N ASP A 42 33.75 11.83 -15.80
CA ASP A 42 32.99 13.06 -15.58
C ASP A 42 32.00 12.92 -14.41
N PHE A 43 31.32 11.77 -14.31
CA PHE A 43 30.43 11.47 -13.18
C PHE A 43 31.17 11.32 -11.86
N GLU A 44 32.29 10.57 -11.81
CA GLU A 44 33.06 10.38 -10.58
C GLU A 44 33.60 11.72 -10.06
N HIS A 45 34.12 12.59 -10.93
CA HIS A 45 34.56 13.93 -10.54
C HIS A 45 33.41 14.81 -10.04
N ARG A 46 32.24 14.75 -10.69
CA ARG A 46 31.06 15.51 -10.25
C ARG A 46 30.57 15.07 -8.87
N VAL A 47 30.47 13.77 -8.66
CA VAL A 47 29.97 13.16 -7.42
C VAL A 47 30.94 13.36 -6.24
N LEU A 48 32.25 13.30 -6.52
CA LEU A 48 33.29 13.57 -5.52
C LEU A 48 33.55 15.08 -5.30
N GLY A 49 32.96 15.94 -6.14
CA GLY A 49 33.01 17.39 -5.98
C GLY A 49 32.45 17.86 -4.64
N ARG A 50 32.95 19.02 -4.17
CA ARG A 50 32.54 19.60 -2.88
C ARG A 50 31.05 19.99 -2.84
N GLY A 51 30.48 20.37 -3.98
CA GLY A 51 29.08 20.80 -4.11
C GLY A 51 28.12 19.78 -4.73
N SER A 52 28.46 18.48 -4.73
CA SER A 52 27.60 17.46 -5.34
C SER A 52 26.20 17.48 -4.73
N GLN A 53 25.19 17.25 -5.56
CA GLN A 53 23.79 17.16 -5.14
C GLN A 53 23.31 15.70 -5.14
N PRO A 54 22.24 15.35 -4.40
CA PRO A 54 21.62 14.02 -4.48
C PRO A 54 21.27 13.61 -5.92
N VAL A 55 20.81 14.58 -6.71
CA VAL A 55 20.48 14.41 -8.13
C VAL A 55 21.67 13.97 -8.98
N ASP A 56 22.90 14.34 -8.63
CA ASP A 56 24.10 13.90 -9.36
C ASP A 56 24.34 12.40 -9.17
N PHE A 57 24.14 11.90 -7.96
CA PHE A 57 24.20 10.47 -7.67
C PHE A 57 23.08 9.70 -8.38
N ALA A 58 21.85 10.23 -8.35
CA ALA A 58 20.71 9.63 -9.04
C ALA A 58 20.94 9.55 -10.56
N LYS A 59 21.43 10.63 -11.18
CA LYS A 59 21.78 10.66 -12.62
C LYS A 59 22.89 9.68 -12.95
N TYR A 60 23.92 9.59 -12.10
CA TYR A 60 25.01 8.63 -12.30
C TYR A 60 24.52 7.18 -12.21
N ALA A 61 23.72 6.86 -11.19
CA ALA A 61 23.12 5.54 -11.04
C ALA A 61 22.19 5.19 -12.22
N ALA A 62 21.33 6.12 -12.66
CA ALA A 62 20.46 5.92 -13.81
C ALA A 62 21.24 5.65 -15.11
N TRP A 63 22.37 6.34 -15.31
CA TRP A 63 23.26 6.08 -16.43
C TRP A 63 23.89 4.68 -16.36
N GLU A 64 24.40 4.24 -15.21
CA GLU A 64 24.94 2.88 -15.03
C GLU A 64 23.86 1.80 -15.17
N ILE A 65 22.64 2.04 -14.68
CA ILE A 65 21.49 1.15 -14.91
C ILE A 65 21.20 1.02 -16.41
N SER A 66 21.20 2.14 -17.14
CA SER A 66 20.99 2.15 -18.60
C SER A 66 22.08 1.40 -19.36
N LEU A 67 23.34 1.54 -18.91
CA LEU A 67 24.48 0.79 -19.44
C LEU A 67 24.31 -0.72 -19.23
N GLU A 68 23.87 -1.15 -18.06
CA GLU A 68 23.60 -2.56 -17.77
C GLU A 68 22.44 -3.11 -18.61
N HIS A 69 21.38 -2.33 -18.83
CA HIS A 69 20.31 -2.70 -19.75
C HIS A 69 20.81 -2.84 -21.19
N LEU A 70 21.64 -1.90 -21.67
CA LEU A 70 22.24 -1.97 -23.00
C LEU A 70 23.11 -3.20 -23.16
N ARG A 71 23.98 -3.47 -22.16
CA ARG A 71 24.81 -4.68 -22.10
C ARG A 71 23.95 -5.94 -22.18
N LYS A 72 22.89 -6.07 -21.36
CA LYS A 72 21.98 -7.23 -21.38
C LYS A 72 21.37 -7.45 -22.76
N LYS A 73 20.88 -6.38 -23.42
CA LYS A 73 20.33 -6.47 -24.78
C LYS A 73 21.37 -6.93 -25.80
N ARG A 74 22.60 -6.40 -25.73
CA ARG A 74 23.70 -6.79 -26.64
C ARG A 74 24.16 -8.22 -26.42
N CYS A 75 24.33 -8.66 -25.17
CA CYS A 75 24.68 -10.04 -24.85
C CYS A 75 23.62 -11.02 -25.39
N LYS A 76 22.33 -10.68 -25.30
CA LYS A 76 21.25 -11.51 -25.88
C LYS A 76 21.34 -11.58 -27.40
N ARG A 77 21.60 -10.45 -28.08
CA ARG A 77 21.74 -10.37 -29.54
C ARG A 77 22.97 -11.12 -30.06
N LEU A 78 24.10 -10.99 -29.38
CA LEU A 78 25.37 -11.62 -29.74
C LEU A 78 25.51 -13.06 -29.21
N GLN A 79 24.49 -13.56 -28.49
CA GLN A 79 24.48 -14.89 -27.86
C GLN A 79 25.68 -15.16 -26.93
N ILE A 80 26.22 -14.11 -26.31
CA ILE A 80 27.36 -14.21 -25.40
C ILE A 80 26.88 -14.75 -24.05
N LYS A 81 27.30 -15.96 -23.70
CA LYS A 81 27.07 -16.58 -22.39
C LYS A 81 28.20 -16.20 -21.42
N GLY A 82 27.88 -16.12 -20.13
CA GLY A 82 28.88 -15.93 -19.07
C GLY A 82 29.47 -14.53 -18.96
N SER A 83 28.81 -13.48 -19.47
CA SER A 83 29.20 -12.12 -19.10
C SER A 83 28.68 -11.77 -17.70
N THR A 84 29.51 -11.15 -16.86
CA THR A 84 29.18 -10.95 -15.45
C THR A 84 28.29 -9.72 -15.22
N ALA A 85 27.05 -9.93 -14.74
CA ALA A 85 26.14 -8.83 -14.37
C ALA A 85 26.44 -8.24 -12.98
N HIS A 86 27.10 -9.03 -12.13
CA HIS A 86 27.33 -8.70 -10.72
C HIS A 86 28.24 -7.48 -10.53
N SER A 87 29.22 -7.26 -11.43
CA SER A 87 30.11 -6.09 -11.36
C SER A 87 29.36 -4.77 -11.58
N GLY A 88 28.44 -4.73 -12.56
CA GLY A 88 27.62 -3.54 -12.83
C GLY A 88 26.67 -3.23 -11.67
N GLN A 89 25.98 -4.25 -11.17
CA GLN A 89 25.05 -4.11 -10.05
C GLN A 89 25.77 -3.65 -8.76
N ALA A 90 26.94 -4.23 -8.45
CA ALA A 90 27.73 -3.82 -7.29
C ALA A 90 28.16 -2.34 -7.38
N ARG A 91 28.50 -1.85 -8.58
CA ARG A 91 28.81 -0.44 -8.79
C ARG A 91 27.60 0.46 -8.56
N ILE A 92 26.44 0.11 -9.14
CA ILE A 92 25.20 0.87 -8.94
C ILE A 92 24.89 1.00 -7.45
N PHE A 93 24.96 -0.10 -6.69
CA PHE A 93 24.76 -0.08 -5.25
C PHE A 93 25.81 0.74 -4.50
N SER A 94 27.08 0.69 -4.92
CA SER A 94 28.14 1.53 -4.35
C SER A 94 27.91 3.03 -4.61
N ILE A 95 27.39 3.41 -5.78
CA ILE A 95 27.03 4.80 -6.10
C ILE A 95 25.92 5.26 -5.16
N PHE A 96 24.85 4.47 -5.01
CA PHE A 96 23.78 4.80 -4.08
C PHE A 96 24.25 4.82 -2.62
N ASP A 97 25.04 3.85 -2.17
CA ASP A 97 25.61 3.84 -0.81
C ASP A 97 26.45 5.09 -0.52
N ARG A 98 27.24 5.56 -1.50
CA ARG A 98 27.99 6.81 -1.37
C ARG A 98 27.05 8.02 -1.33
N GLY A 99 26.01 8.01 -2.16
CA GLY A 99 25.02 9.07 -2.24
C GLY A 99 24.22 9.24 -0.95
N THR A 100 23.67 8.15 -0.43
CA THR A 100 22.88 8.17 0.81
C THR A 100 23.72 8.45 2.05
N LYS A 101 25.01 8.08 2.06
CA LYS A 101 25.95 8.50 3.12
C LYS A 101 26.27 9.99 3.08
N LYS A 102 26.41 10.58 1.88
CA LYS A 102 26.74 12.00 1.71
C LYS A 102 25.50 12.89 1.90
N HIS A 103 24.34 12.42 1.47
CA HIS A 103 23.07 13.11 1.52
C HIS A 103 22.00 12.24 2.23
N PRO A 104 22.14 12.01 3.55
CA PRO A 104 21.22 11.14 4.27
C PRO A 104 19.81 11.72 4.35
N GLY A 105 19.64 13.04 4.17
CA GLY A 105 18.35 13.72 4.23
C GLY A 105 17.41 13.50 3.04
N ASP A 106 17.93 13.05 1.90
CA ASP A 106 17.18 13.00 0.65
C ASP A 106 16.41 11.68 0.50
N ILE A 107 15.11 11.71 0.79
CA ILE A 107 14.24 10.54 0.76
C ILE A 107 14.11 9.98 -0.66
N ALA A 108 14.08 10.84 -1.68
CA ALA A 108 13.98 10.41 -3.08
C ALA A 108 15.15 9.52 -3.50
N LEU A 109 16.38 9.86 -3.08
CA LEU A 109 17.56 9.02 -3.30
C LEU A 109 17.47 7.68 -2.56
N TRP A 110 16.97 7.66 -1.32
CA TRP A 110 16.72 6.40 -0.59
C TRP A 110 15.70 5.52 -1.29
N MET A 111 14.57 6.10 -1.74
CA MET A 111 13.52 5.38 -2.46
C MET A 111 14.03 4.84 -3.80
N SER A 112 14.81 5.64 -4.54
CA SER A 112 15.46 5.18 -5.79
C SER A 112 16.41 4.00 -5.55
N PHE A 113 17.14 4.02 -4.42
CA PHE A 113 18.03 2.92 -4.06
C PHE A 113 17.24 1.65 -3.69
N LEU A 114 16.20 1.79 -2.86
CA LEU A 114 15.31 0.69 -2.51
C LEU A 114 14.68 0.06 -3.74
N GLU A 115 14.18 0.87 -4.67
CA GLU A 115 13.58 0.40 -5.91
C GLU A 115 14.60 -0.36 -6.78
N THR A 116 15.80 0.20 -6.95
CA THR A 116 16.86 -0.47 -7.70
C THR A 116 17.24 -1.82 -7.06
N ALA A 117 17.29 -1.90 -5.73
CA ALA A 117 17.57 -3.14 -5.02
C ALA A 117 16.42 -4.15 -5.16
N ARG A 118 15.17 -3.69 -5.19
CA ARG A 118 13.96 -4.49 -5.42
C ARG A 118 13.94 -5.09 -6.82
N GLU A 119 14.12 -4.27 -7.85
CA GLU A 119 14.18 -4.71 -9.26
C GLU A 119 15.30 -5.72 -9.50
N ALA A 120 16.44 -5.52 -8.84
CA ALA A 120 17.58 -6.43 -8.93
C ALA A 120 17.43 -7.69 -8.04
N LYS A 121 16.27 -7.88 -7.40
CA LYS A 121 15.95 -8.99 -6.47
C LYS A 121 16.99 -9.19 -5.36
N ALA A 122 17.66 -8.11 -4.94
CA ALA A 122 18.72 -8.13 -3.95
C ALA A 122 18.15 -7.98 -2.53
N THR A 123 17.35 -8.95 -2.07
CA THR A 123 16.56 -8.90 -0.83
C THR A 123 17.40 -8.56 0.41
N LYS A 124 18.59 -9.19 0.57
CA LYS A 124 19.49 -8.89 1.69
C LYS A 124 19.96 -7.44 1.68
N LYS A 125 20.33 -6.91 0.51
CA LYS A 125 20.76 -5.51 0.38
C LYS A 125 19.59 -4.56 0.62
N PHE A 126 18.42 -4.88 0.08
CA PHE A 126 17.19 -4.13 0.30
C PHE A 126 16.88 -3.98 1.79
N LYS A 127 16.88 -5.07 2.58
CA LYS A 127 16.63 -5.02 4.04
C LYS A 127 17.62 -4.13 4.77
N ILE A 128 18.91 -4.18 4.42
CA ILE A 128 19.95 -3.34 5.01
C ILE A 128 19.68 -1.86 4.71
N VAL A 129 19.38 -1.53 3.45
CA VAL A 129 19.10 -0.15 3.02
C VAL A 129 17.81 0.36 3.66
N LEU A 130 16.74 -0.44 3.69
CA LEU A 130 15.46 -0.09 4.30
C LEU A 130 15.61 0.19 5.80
N THR A 131 16.33 -0.68 6.50
CA THR A 131 16.61 -0.48 7.93
C THR A 131 17.41 0.80 8.17
N ALA A 132 18.37 1.13 7.31
CA ALA A 132 19.13 2.37 7.41
C ALA A 132 18.25 3.60 7.15
N ALA A 133 17.40 3.56 6.12
CA ALA A 133 16.46 4.64 5.78
C ALA A 133 15.46 4.90 6.92
N LEU A 134 14.85 3.85 7.48
CA LEU A 134 13.90 3.97 8.61
C LEU A 134 14.55 4.54 9.87
N ARG A 135 15.82 4.21 10.13
CA ARG A 135 16.57 4.76 11.28
C ARG A 135 16.84 6.26 11.13
N LEU A 136 17.10 6.73 9.92
CA LEU A 136 17.37 8.14 9.63
C LEU A 136 16.09 8.97 9.46
N HIS A 137 14.98 8.34 9.07
CA HIS A 137 13.70 9.00 8.80
C HIS A 137 12.51 8.35 9.53
N PRO A 138 12.55 8.21 10.87
CA PRO A 138 11.52 7.50 11.61
C PRO A 138 10.15 8.19 11.59
N THR A 139 10.10 9.50 11.33
CA THR A 139 8.87 10.31 11.31
C THR A 139 8.15 10.32 9.96
N LYS A 140 8.69 9.63 8.95
CA LYS A 140 8.11 9.56 7.60
C LYS A 140 7.24 8.31 7.49
N SER A 141 5.93 8.48 7.57
CA SER A 141 4.94 7.39 7.50
C SER A 141 5.04 6.58 6.20
N GLU A 142 5.25 7.25 5.07
CA GLU A 142 5.41 6.63 3.74
C GLU A 142 6.46 5.52 3.72
N LEU A 143 7.59 5.69 4.41
CA LEU A 143 8.65 4.67 4.47
C LEU A 143 8.22 3.44 5.27
N TRP A 144 7.44 3.63 6.34
CA TRP A 144 6.89 2.52 7.13
C TRP A 144 5.83 1.75 6.34
N LEU A 145 4.96 2.46 5.61
CA LEU A 145 3.97 1.87 4.71
C LEU A 145 4.66 1.06 3.61
N TYR A 146 5.67 1.64 2.96
CA TYR A 146 6.46 0.95 1.94
C TYR A 146 7.15 -0.31 2.50
N ALA A 147 7.72 -0.25 3.71
CA ALA A 147 8.32 -1.40 4.38
C ALA A 147 7.31 -2.53 4.63
N ALA A 148 6.14 -2.19 5.17
CA ALA A 148 5.08 -3.15 5.47
C ALA A 148 4.51 -3.78 4.18
N LYS A 149 4.26 -2.97 3.15
CA LYS A 149 3.81 -3.41 1.82
C LYS A 149 4.81 -4.36 1.18
N TRP A 150 6.10 -4.03 1.23
CA TRP A 150 7.15 -4.89 0.70
C TRP A 150 7.21 -6.24 1.42
N SER A 151 7.13 -6.25 2.76
CA SER A 151 7.10 -7.48 3.57
C SER A 151 5.93 -8.39 3.16
N LEU A 152 4.75 -7.81 2.94
CA LEU A 152 3.55 -8.54 2.54
C LEU A 152 3.63 -9.06 1.09
N GLN A 153 4.07 -8.24 0.14
CA GLN A 153 4.02 -8.57 -1.29
C GLN A 153 5.21 -9.41 -1.76
N SER A 154 6.40 -9.15 -1.22
CA SER A 154 7.64 -9.80 -1.68
C SER A 154 8.03 -11.01 -0.84
N GLU A 155 7.77 -10.98 0.47
CA GLU A 155 8.15 -12.07 1.38
C GLU A 155 6.95 -12.89 1.88
N ALA A 156 5.71 -12.45 1.59
CA ALA A 156 4.48 -13.00 2.18
C ALA A 156 4.50 -13.03 3.73
N ASP A 157 5.31 -12.18 4.35
CA ASP A 157 5.49 -12.14 5.80
C ASP A 157 4.58 -11.10 6.45
N MET A 158 3.46 -11.59 6.98
CA MET A 158 2.49 -10.79 7.74
C MET A 158 3.06 -10.32 9.09
N SER A 159 3.90 -11.14 9.73
CA SER A 159 4.48 -10.82 11.03
C SER A 159 5.49 -9.68 10.92
N GLY A 160 6.31 -9.70 9.87
CA GLY A 160 7.22 -8.62 9.50
C GLY A 160 6.47 -7.33 9.16
N ALA A 161 5.39 -7.41 8.38
CA ALA A 161 4.54 -6.26 8.06
C ALA A 161 3.96 -5.62 9.32
N ARG A 162 3.39 -6.44 10.23
CA ARG A 162 2.87 -6.01 11.53
C ARG A 162 3.96 -5.35 12.38
N SER A 163 5.17 -5.92 12.41
CA SER A 163 6.31 -5.34 13.13
C SER A 163 6.73 -3.96 12.60
N TYR A 164 6.68 -3.73 11.28
CA TYR A 164 6.95 -2.40 10.71
C TYR A 164 5.84 -1.41 11.09
N MET A 165 4.57 -1.79 10.95
CA MET A 165 3.45 -0.92 11.31
C MET A 165 3.45 -0.53 12.79
N GLN A 166 3.63 -1.50 13.69
CA GLN A 166 3.68 -1.26 15.14
C GLN A 166 4.84 -0.36 15.58
N ARG A 167 5.98 -0.42 14.88
CA ARG A 167 7.09 0.51 15.12
C ARG A 167 6.79 1.89 14.52
N GLY A 168 6.24 1.92 13.31
CA GLY A 168 5.86 3.16 12.63
C GLY A 168 4.86 3.99 13.45
N THR A 169 3.82 3.37 14.01
CA THR A 169 2.79 4.06 14.80
C THR A 169 3.35 4.69 16.08
N ARG A 170 4.45 4.16 16.63
CA ARG A 170 5.16 4.78 17.78
C ARG A 170 5.87 6.08 17.41
N PHE A 171 6.37 6.20 16.18
CA PHE A 171 7.08 7.40 15.71
C PHE A 171 6.17 8.40 15.01
N CYS A 172 5.22 7.93 14.21
CA CYS A 172 4.35 8.73 13.36
C CYS A 172 2.97 8.94 14.01
N THR A 173 2.95 9.47 15.23
CA THR A 173 1.71 9.66 16.03
C THR A 173 0.75 10.70 15.45
N ARG A 174 1.16 11.48 14.45
CA ARG A 174 0.34 12.52 13.79
C ARG A 174 -0.22 12.08 12.44
N SER A 175 0.22 10.97 11.88
CA SER A 175 -0.21 10.50 10.55
C SER A 175 -1.39 9.57 10.71
N LYS A 176 -2.62 10.03 10.39
CA LYS A 176 -3.81 9.18 10.38
C LYS A 176 -3.66 8.01 9.40
N ASP A 177 -3.04 8.27 8.25
CA ASP A 177 -2.93 7.32 7.14
C ASP A 177 -2.19 6.05 7.56
N LEU A 178 -1.13 6.18 8.38
CA LEU A 178 -0.40 5.02 8.89
C LEU A 178 -1.27 4.12 9.78
N TRP A 179 -2.14 4.70 10.59
CA TRP A 179 -3.02 3.93 11.48
C TRP A 179 -4.16 3.27 10.71
N ILE A 180 -4.74 3.97 9.72
CA ILE A 180 -5.76 3.43 8.84
C ILE A 180 -5.19 2.26 8.04
N GLU A 181 -4.02 2.43 7.43
CA GLU A 181 -3.32 1.37 6.69
C GLU A 181 -2.89 0.20 7.59
N TYR A 182 -2.59 0.46 8.87
CA TYR A 182 -2.34 -0.63 9.82
C TYR A 182 -3.61 -1.43 10.13
N ALA A 183 -4.74 -0.75 10.39
CA ALA A 183 -6.02 -1.42 10.58
C ALA A 183 -6.43 -2.20 9.32
N LYS A 184 -6.20 -1.63 8.13
CA LYS A 184 -6.41 -2.27 6.83
C LYS A 184 -5.56 -3.54 6.64
N LEU A 185 -4.28 -3.51 7.05
CA LEU A 185 -3.42 -4.69 7.02
C LEU A 185 -4.04 -5.86 7.83
N GLU A 186 -4.59 -5.56 9.01
CA GLU A 186 -5.24 -6.57 9.85
C GLU A 186 -6.58 -7.05 9.26
N MET A 187 -7.36 -6.16 8.64
CA MET A 187 -8.57 -6.57 7.92
C MET A 187 -8.24 -7.49 6.74
N ILE A 188 -7.20 -7.17 5.95
CA ILE A 188 -6.70 -8.04 4.86
C ILE A 188 -6.30 -9.41 5.42
N PHE A 189 -5.67 -9.46 6.59
CA PHE A 189 -5.32 -10.73 7.24
C PHE A 189 -6.56 -11.54 7.63
N LEU A 190 -7.57 -10.91 8.24
CA LEU A 190 -8.84 -11.56 8.58
C LEU A 190 -9.55 -12.11 7.34
N THR A 191 -9.63 -11.31 6.26
CA THR A 191 -10.22 -11.77 4.99
C THR A 191 -9.46 -12.97 4.43
N LYS A 192 -8.13 -12.96 4.45
CA LYS A 192 -7.33 -14.12 3.98
C LYS A 192 -7.60 -15.39 4.80
N ILE A 193 -7.81 -15.26 6.11
CA ILE A 193 -8.16 -16.40 6.97
C ILE A 193 -9.56 -16.90 6.64
N ALA A 194 -10.55 -16.01 6.56
CA ALA A 194 -11.93 -16.37 6.22
C ALA A 194 -11.99 -17.10 4.87
N MET A 195 -11.32 -16.57 3.84
CA MET A 195 -11.24 -17.20 2.52
C MET A 195 -10.58 -18.58 2.56
N ARG A 196 -9.48 -18.74 3.32
CA ARG A 196 -8.80 -20.03 3.44
C ARG A 196 -9.70 -21.07 4.11
N ARG A 197 -10.52 -20.69 5.08
CA ARG A 197 -11.49 -21.59 5.72
C ARG A 197 -12.58 -22.04 4.75
N LYS A 198 -13.14 -21.08 3.99
CA LYS A 198 -14.13 -21.35 2.95
C LYS A 198 -13.60 -22.33 1.90
N ILE A 199 -12.37 -22.12 1.42
CA ILE A 199 -11.71 -23.02 0.45
C ILE A 199 -11.44 -24.41 1.04
N LEU A 200 -11.08 -24.50 2.32
CA LEU A 200 -10.80 -25.77 2.99
C LEU A 200 -12.08 -26.51 3.44
N GLY A 201 -13.28 -25.97 3.18
CA GLY A 201 -14.55 -26.58 3.60
C GLY A 201 -14.70 -26.67 5.12
N LEU A 202 -14.02 -25.79 5.86
CA LEU A 202 -14.02 -25.79 7.34
C LEU A 202 -15.15 -24.95 7.94
N ASP A 203 -15.94 -24.28 7.09
CA ASP A 203 -17.15 -23.59 7.52
C ASP A 203 -18.31 -24.61 7.44
N ALA A 204 -18.65 -25.16 8.60
CA ALA A 204 -19.69 -26.17 8.79
C ALA A 204 -21.11 -25.56 8.76
N SER A 205 -21.42 -24.83 7.69
CA SER A 205 -22.78 -24.44 7.35
C SER A 205 -23.11 -25.01 5.99
N ASP A 206 -23.89 -26.10 5.99
CA ASP A 206 -24.68 -26.55 4.85
C ASP A 206 -25.57 -25.38 4.40
N ASP A 207 -25.17 -24.70 3.33
CA ASP A 207 -26.10 -23.92 2.52
C ASP A 207 -25.87 -24.33 1.06
N PRO A 208 -26.80 -25.06 0.41
CA PRO A 208 -26.58 -25.62 -0.92
C PRO A 208 -26.63 -24.60 -2.07
N ASP A 209 -26.90 -23.32 -1.81
CA ASP A 209 -27.26 -22.34 -2.87
C ASP A 209 -26.28 -21.17 -3.03
N THR A 210 -24.97 -21.40 -3.09
CA THR A 210 -24.02 -20.38 -3.60
C THR A 210 -23.15 -20.89 -4.74
N ASP A 211 -23.80 -21.36 -5.80
CA ASP A 211 -23.24 -21.53 -7.15
C ASP A 211 -23.45 -20.28 -8.03
N ASN A 212 -23.54 -19.08 -7.45
CA ASN A 212 -23.51 -17.83 -8.24
C ASN A 212 -22.08 -17.27 -8.28
N GLU A 213 -21.37 -17.74 -9.31
CA GLU A 213 -20.23 -17.06 -9.89
C GLU A 213 -20.60 -15.63 -10.34
N GLU A 214 -19.60 -14.75 -10.35
CA GLU A 214 -19.60 -13.44 -11.01
C GLU A 214 -20.42 -12.30 -10.37
N GLU A 215 -19.94 -11.76 -9.24
CA GLU A 215 -19.96 -10.30 -9.04
C GLU A 215 -18.94 -9.89 -7.96
N ILE A 216 -17.72 -9.54 -8.39
CA ILE A 216 -16.85 -8.71 -7.57
C ILE A 216 -16.90 -7.31 -8.13
N LEU A 217 -17.62 -6.48 -7.41
CA LEU A 217 -17.56 -5.03 -7.50
C LEU A 217 -16.09 -4.61 -7.36
N GLU A 218 -15.54 -4.10 -8.46
CA GLU A 218 -14.34 -3.29 -8.44
C GLU A 218 -14.65 -2.04 -7.61
N ALA A 219 -14.40 -2.11 -6.31
CA ALA A 219 -14.48 -0.98 -5.41
C ALA A 219 -13.33 0.00 -5.73
N ASN A 220 -13.52 0.77 -6.80
CA ASN A 220 -12.77 2.00 -7.06
C ASN A 220 -13.13 3.01 -5.97
N GLY A 221 -12.29 3.09 -4.94
CA GLY A 221 -12.58 3.97 -3.81
C GLY A 221 -11.46 4.17 -2.80
N PHE A 222 -10.18 3.99 -3.16
CA PHE A 222 -9.06 4.55 -2.41
C PHE A 222 -7.76 4.56 -3.23
N GLU A 223 -7.72 5.31 -4.33
CA GLU A 223 -6.44 5.63 -4.98
C GLU A 223 -5.84 6.88 -4.33
N THR A 224 -5.07 6.68 -3.26
CA THR A 224 -4.12 7.69 -2.81
C THR A 224 -2.73 7.09 -2.69
N SER A 225 -1.83 7.48 -3.61
CA SER A 225 -0.39 7.16 -3.64
C SER A 225 0.01 5.70 -3.88
N ALA A 226 1.12 5.50 -4.61
CA ALA A 226 1.69 4.19 -4.93
C ALA A 226 2.14 3.38 -3.69
N ASP A 227 2.15 3.98 -2.49
CA ASP A 227 2.67 3.41 -1.25
C ASP A 227 1.60 2.80 -0.34
N VAL A 228 0.31 2.89 -0.71
CA VAL A 228 -0.80 2.27 0.02
C VAL A 228 -0.82 0.74 -0.17
N ILE A 229 -1.19 0.00 0.89
CA ILE A 229 -1.44 -1.44 0.80
C ILE A 229 -2.72 -1.62 -0.01
N ALA A 230 -2.60 -2.22 -1.20
CA ALA A 230 -3.77 -2.47 -2.04
C ALA A 230 -4.76 -3.37 -1.31
N ILE A 231 -6.03 -2.95 -1.26
CA ILE A 231 -7.13 -3.88 -1.04
C ILE A 231 -7.03 -4.86 -2.20
N PRO A 232 -6.91 -6.17 -1.97
CA PRO A 232 -6.79 -7.08 -3.09
C PRO A 232 -8.08 -7.03 -3.93
N ASN A 233 -7.96 -6.77 -5.24
CA ASN A 233 -9.06 -7.00 -6.18
C ASN A 233 -9.26 -8.52 -6.27
N PHE A 234 -10.21 -9.03 -5.51
CA PHE A 234 -10.45 -10.47 -5.40
C PHE A 234 -11.34 -10.94 -6.53
N LYS A 235 -10.78 -11.24 -7.71
CA LYS A 235 -11.47 -12.10 -8.70
C LYS A 235 -11.22 -13.57 -8.32
N PRO A 236 -12.24 -14.44 -8.16
CA PRO A 236 -12.06 -15.79 -7.62
C PRO A 236 -11.20 -16.64 -8.56
N ASN A 237 -11.35 -16.39 -9.87
CA ASN A 237 -10.67 -17.11 -10.95
C ASN A 237 -9.23 -16.63 -11.24
N THR A 238 -8.66 -15.71 -10.46
CA THR A 238 -7.27 -15.22 -10.64
C THR A 238 -6.36 -15.38 -9.42
N LEU A 239 -6.81 -16.08 -8.37
CA LEU A 239 -6.00 -16.32 -7.19
C LEU A 239 -4.90 -17.34 -7.50
N ARG A 240 -3.66 -16.85 -7.65
CA ARG A 240 -2.48 -17.72 -7.61
C ARG A 240 -2.43 -18.41 -6.25
N GLN A 241 -2.48 -19.73 -6.27
CA GLN A 241 -2.29 -20.64 -5.14
C GLN A 241 -1.12 -20.22 -4.20
N SER A 242 -0.07 -19.60 -4.75
CA SER A 242 1.08 -19.05 -4.00
C SER A 242 0.74 -17.96 -2.97
N MET A 243 -0.36 -17.19 -3.14
CA MET A 243 -0.73 -16.11 -2.20
C MET A 243 -1.49 -16.62 -0.97
N VAL A 244 -1.99 -17.86 -1.01
CA VAL A 244 -2.76 -18.53 0.06
C VAL A 244 -1.87 -19.52 0.83
N GLU A 245 -0.90 -20.14 0.14
CA GLU A 245 0.02 -21.13 0.72
C GLU A 245 1.01 -20.57 1.75
N GLY A 246 1.40 -19.29 1.65
CA GLY A 246 2.40 -18.67 2.54
C GLY A 246 1.89 -18.32 3.95
N ILE A 247 0.60 -18.44 4.22
CA ILE A 247 0.05 -18.18 5.55
C ILE A 247 0.25 -19.44 6.40
N VAL A 248 1.30 -19.47 7.21
CA VAL A 248 1.43 -20.49 8.26
C VAL A 248 0.39 -20.14 9.32
N VAL A 249 -0.73 -20.85 9.27
CA VAL A 249 -1.70 -20.81 10.37
C VAL A 249 -1.21 -21.86 11.35
N ASP A 250 -0.87 -21.45 12.58
CA ASP A 250 -0.49 -22.38 13.65
C ASP A 250 -1.55 -23.49 13.77
N GLU A 251 -1.12 -24.69 14.21
CA GLU A 251 -2.01 -25.84 14.46
C GLU A 251 -3.21 -25.49 15.37
N GLU A 252 -3.12 -24.39 16.13
CA GLU A 252 -4.21 -23.80 16.92
C GLU A 252 -5.42 -23.32 16.08
N ALA A 253 -5.26 -22.99 14.81
CA ALA A 253 -6.38 -22.58 13.94
C ALA A 253 -7.15 -23.75 13.32
N LYS A 254 -6.74 -24.99 13.61
CA LYS A 254 -7.59 -26.18 13.43
C LYS A 254 -8.59 -26.35 14.59
N LYS A 255 -8.40 -25.67 15.72
CA LYS A 255 -9.39 -25.59 16.80
C LYS A 255 -10.36 -24.44 16.53
N ASP A 256 -11.56 -24.57 17.10
CA ASP A 256 -12.70 -23.70 16.85
C ASP A 256 -12.33 -22.19 16.98
N PRO A 257 -12.34 -21.40 15.89
CA PRO A 257 -11.74 -20.07 15.88
C PRO A 257 -12.60 -19.01 16.56
N MET A 258 -13.87 -19.30 16.82
CA MET A 258 -14.75 -18.46 17.66
C MET A 258 -14.16 -18.25 19.06
N ALA A 259 -13.27 -19.15 19.53
CA ALA A 259 -12.58 -19.02 20.79
C ALA A 259 -11.32 -18.12 20.74
N THR A 260 -10.82 -17.73 19.56
CA THR A 260 -9.60 -16.92 19.43
C THR A 260 -9.95 -15.45 19.19
N PRO A 261 -9.75 -14.55 20.19
CA PRO A 261 -10.15 -13.14 20.07
C PRO A 261 -9.56 -12.40 18.87
N ALA A 262 -8.37 -12.80 18.42
CA ALA A 262 -7.70 -12.23 17.25
C ALA A 262 -8.50 -12.40 15.94
N LEU A 263 -9.29 -13.48 15.82
CA LEU A 263 -10.10 -13.79 14.63
C LEU A 263 -11.49 -13.11 14.67
N ASN A 264 -11.90 -12.65 15.85
CA ASN A 264 -13.15 -11.92 16.08
C ASN A 264 -13.01 -10.39 15.98
N GLY A 265 -11.99 -9.90 15.26
CA GLY A 265 -11.80 -8.48 15.01
C GLY A 265 -11.20 -7.67 16.17
N ALA A 266 -10.73 -8.32 17.25
CA ALA A 266 -10.20 -7.61 18.42
C ALA A 266 -8.95 -6.78 18.10
N ILE A 267 -8.12 -7.19 17.12
CA ILE A 267 -6.91 -6.46 16.74
C ILE A 267 -7.27 -5.16 16.01
N PRO A 268 -8.08 -5.15 14.92
CA PRO A 268 -8.59 -3.91 14.33
C PRO A 268 -9.24 -2.95 15.33
N LEU A 269 -10.06 -3.47 16.25
CA LEU A 269 -10.68 -2.69 17.32
C LEU A 269 -9.65 -2.06 18.25
N ALA A 270 -8.67 -2.84 18.71
CA ALA A 270 -7.59 -2.33 19.56
C ALA A 270 -6.74 -1.26 18.85
N ILE A 271 -6.54 -1.38 17.53
CA ILE A 271 -5.85 -0.35 16.73
C ILE A 271 -6.68 0.93 16.70
N PHE A 272 -7.99 0.84 16.45
CA PHE A 272 -8.90 1.98 16.48
C PHE A 272 -8.95 2.66 17.86
N ASP A 273 -9.07 1.88 18.94
CA ASP A 273 -9.09 2.41 20.32
C ASP A 273 -7.75 3.05 20.72
N ALA A 274 -6.63 2.56 20.19
CA ALA A 274 -5.32 3.16 20.37
C ALA A 274 -5.16 4.44 19.53
N ALA A 275 -5.69 4.44 18.29
CA ALA A 275 -5.74 5.61 17.41
C ALA A 275 -6.56 6.75 18.03
N ARG A 276 -7.65 6.44 18.73
CA ARG A 276 -8.48 7.39 19.49
C ARG A 276 -7.70 8.25 20.47
N LYS A 277 -6.60 7.72 21.01
CA LYS A 277 -5.74 8.41 21.98
C LYS A 277 -4.67 9.29 21.31
N GLN A 278 -4.61 9.33 19.98
CA GLN A 278 -3.58 10.04 19.22
C GLN A 278 -4.00 11.46 18.85
N PRO A 279 -3.04 12.39 18.64
CA PRO A 279 -3.33 13.79 18.33
C PRO A 279 -4.09 14.04 17.02
N PHE A 280 -4.09 13.11 16.06
CA PHE A 280 -4.81 13.29 14.79
C PHE A 280 -6.29 12.91 14.87
N PHE A 281 -6.72 12.31 15.98
CA PHE A 281 -8.06 11.73 16.04
C PHE A 281 -9.13 12.82 16.07
N CYS A 282 -9.97 12.83 15.03
CA CYS A 282 -11.06 13.77 14.82
C CYS A 282 -12.23 13.04 14.12
N PRO A 283 -13.41 13.66 13.99
CA PRO A 283 -14.58 13.02 13.37
C PRO A 283 -14.30 12.51 11.95
N SER A 284 -13.59 13.31 11.13
CA SER A 284 -13.19 12.91 9.78
C SER A 284 -12.22 11.72 9.80
N ALA A 285 -11.29 11.63 10.75
CA ALA A 285 -10.40 10.48 10.84
C ALA A 285 -11.16 9.21 11.24
N ALA A 286 -12.16 9.32 12.13
CA ALA A 286 -13.02 8.20 12.51
C ALA A 286 -13.91 7.74 11.35
N GLU A 287 -14.43 8.67 10.54
CA GLU A 287 -15.12 8.36 9.28
C GLU A 287 -14.20 7.63 8.28
N ASP A 288 -12.94 8.05 8.14
CA ASP A 288 -11.99 7.34 7.26
C ASP A 288 -11.73 5.89 7.74
N PHE A 289 -11.68 5.65 9.06
CA PHE A 289 -11.63 4.28 9.61
C PHE A 289 -12.89 3.49 9.27
N PHE A 290 -14.06 4.10 9.43
CA PHE A 290 -15.35 3.48 9.11
C PHE A 290 -15.43 3.09 7.63
N ASP A 291 -15.14 4.03 6.72
CA ASP A 291 -15.17 3.80 5.28
C ASP A 291 -14.14 2.71 4.89
N MET A 292 -12.96 2.70 5.51
CA MET A 292 -11.96 1.63 5.29
C MET A 292 -12.46 0.26 5.77
N PHE A 293 -13.06 0.16 6.97
CA PHE A 293 -13.62 -1.09 7.46
C PHE A 293 -14.78 -1.59 6.59
N ALA A 294 -15.66 -0.68 6.17
CA ALA A 294 -16.83 -0.99 5.36
C ALA A 294 -16.48 -1.65 4.01
N ALA A 295 -15.27 -1.44 3.50
CA ALA A 295 -14.78 -2.10 2.28
C ALA A 295 -14.55 -3.63 2.44
N PHE A 296 -14.50 -4.16 3.67
CA PHE A 296 -14.19 -5.57 3.94
C PHE A 296 -15.43 -6.43 4.22
N THR A 297 -16.37 -6.43 3.28
CA THR A 297 -17.68 -7.12 3.38
C THR A 297 -17.60 -8.63 3.67
N GLN A 298 -16.48 -9.25 3.29
CA GLN A 298 -16.22 -10.69 3.45
C GLN A 298 -15.87 -11.12 4.88
N VAL A 299 -15.80 -10.19 5.84
CA VAL A 299 -15.34 -10.46 7.21
C VAL A 299 -16.53 -10.61 8.15
N ASN A 300 -16.70 -11.80 8.75
CA ASN A 300 -17.84 -12.11 9.64
C ASN A 300 -17.98 -11.17 10.86
N CYS A 301 -16.88 -10.65 11.38
CA CYS A 301 -16.89 -9.71 12.51
C CYS A 301 -17.08 -8.24 12.11
N LEU A 302 -17.28 -7.93 10.82
CA LEU A 302 -17.46 -6.56 10.32
C LEU A 302 -18.60 -5.80 11.02
N PRO A 303 -19.82 -6.35 11.20
CA PRO A 303 -20.91 -5.61 11.84
C PRO A 303 -20.55 -5.15 13.25
N LYS A 304 -19.83 -6.00 14.01
CA LYS A 304 -19.35 -5.68 15.35
C LYS A 304 -18.31 -4.56 15.33
N ILE A 305 -17.41 -4.56 14.35
CA ILE A 305 -16.38 -3.52 14.20
C ILE A 305 -17.05 -2.17 13.87
N LEU A 306 -17.95 -2.14 12.90
CA LEU A 306 -18.63 -0.90 12.49
C LEU A 306 -19.54 -0.35 13.59
N LEU A 307 -20.24 -1.21 14.33
CA LEU A 307 -21.04 -0.79 15.47
C LEU A 307 -20.17 -0.14 16.55
N HIS A 308 -19.04 -0.75 16.92
CA HIS A 308 -18.11 -0.16 17.89
C HIS A 308 -17.57 1.20 17.45
N VAL A 309 -17.20 1.34 16.17
CA VAL A 309 -16.73 2.63 15.62
C VAL A 309 -17.83 3.68 15.74
N LEU A 310 -19.08 3.33 15.40
CA LEU A 310 -20.22 4.24 15.51
C LEU A 310 -20.58 4.60 16.95
N ASP A 311 -20.55 3.65 17.88
CA ASP A 311 -20.79 3.88 19.30
C ASP A 311 -19.77 4.90 19.83
N VAL A 312 -18.49 4.72 19.52
CA VAL A 312 -17.43 5.68 19.88
C VAL A 312 -17.63 7.04 19.23
N MET A 313 -18.05 7.10 17.96
CA MET A 313 -18.34 8.36 17.27
C MET A 313 -19.56 9.06 17.88
N ASN A 314 -20.60 8.33 18.29
CA ASN A 314 -21.77 8.89 18.96
C ASN A 314 -21.44 9.39 20.37
N GLU A 315 -20.56 8.71 21.11
CA GLU A 315 -20.10 9.15 22.43
C GLU A 315 -19.26 10.43 22.36
N LEU A 316 -18.32 10.50 21.41
CA LEU A 316 -17.36 11.61 21.33
C LEU A 316 -17.85 12.79 20.48
N PHE A 317 -18.58 12.50 19.40
CA PHE A 317 -18.97 13.45 18.36
C PHE A 317 -20.45 13.29 17.94
N PRO A 318 -21.42 13.37 18.88
CA PRO A 318 -22.83 13.04 18.61
C PRO A 318 -23.52 13.90 17.56
N LYS A 319 -23.07 15.15 17.38
CA LYS A 319 -23.69 16.12 16.45
C LYS A 319 -22.87 16.39 15.20
N ASP A 320 -21.78 15.65 15.02
CA ASP A 320 -20.89 15.86 13.88
C ASP A 320 -21.47 15.25 12.59
N PRO A 321 -21.37 15.95 11.44
CA PRO A 321 -21.79 15.44 10.14
C PRO A 321 -21.18 14.07 9.78
N SER A 322 -19.94 13.82 10.20
CA SER A 322 -19.22 12.59 9.88
C SER A 322 -19.84 11.39 10.60
N THR A 323 -20.23 11.56 11.87
CA THR A 323 -20.95 10.54 12.66
C THR A 323 -22.30 10.20 12.03
N SER A 324 -23.05 11.24 11.65
CA SER A 324 -24.34 11.07 10.99
C SER A 324 -24.21 10.40 9.62
N SER A 325 -23.16 10.74 8.86
CA SER A 325 -22.82 10.13 7.56
C SER A 325 -22.56 8.62 7.73
N CYS A 326 -21.71 8.24 8.68
CA CYS A 326 -21.45 6.83 8.97
C CYS A 326 -22.70 6.09 9.45
N PHE A 327 -23.54 6.72 10.28
CA PHE A 327 -24.78 6.13 10.78
C PHE A 327 -25.79 5.80 9.66
N VAL A 328 -25.90 6.69 8.67
CA VAL A 328 -26.70 6.47 7.45
C VAL A 328 -26.09 5.35 6.60
N LYS A 329 -24.78 5.40 6.34
CA LYS A 329 -24.09 4.41 5.48
C LYS A 329 -24.09 2.99 6.06
N GLN A 330 -24.14 2.84 7.39
CA GLN A 330 -24.04 1.53 8.06
C GLN A 330 -25.06 0.51 7.56
N SER A 331 -26.31 0.91 7.30
CA SER A 331 -27.35 -0.01 6.84
C SER A 331 -27.11 -0.53 5.43
N LEU A 332 -26.23 0.10 4.66
CA LEU A 332 -25.92 -0.22 3.27
C LEU A 332 -24.61 -0.98 3.10
N VAL A 333 -23.85 -1.18 4.19
CA VAL A 333 -22.57 -1.86 4.11
C VAL A 333 -22.77 -3.34 3.75
N GLY A 334 -22.06 -3.79 2.71
CA GLY A 334 -22.14 -5.18 2.25
C GLY A 334 -23.21 -5.45 1.19
N LEU A 335 -24.02 -4.45 0.83
CA LEU A 335 -25.08 -4.60 -0.16
C LEU A 335 -24.65 -4.00 -1.50
N SER A 336 -24.80 -4.76 -2.57
CA SER A 336 -24.69 -4.22 -3.92
C SER A 336 -25.94 -3.37 -4.22
N PRO A 337 -25.82 -2.22 -4.91
CA PRO A 337 -26.97 -1.44 -5.37
C PRO A 337 -27.95 -2.21 -6.27
N THR A 338 -27.51 -3.33 -6.85
CA THR A 338 -28.30 -4.23 -7.69
C THR A 338 -28.97 -5.37 -6.90
N SER A 339 -28.69 -5.54 -5.60
CA SER A 339 -29.24 -6.64 -4.81
C SER A 339 -30.69 -6.37 -4.36
N PRO A 340 -31.52 -7.41 -4.23
CA PRO A 340 -32.94 -7.27 -3.85
C PRO A 340 -33.13 -6.76 -2.41
N GLU A 341 -32.12 -6.89 -1.55
CA GLU A 341 -32.13 -6.36 -0.18
C GLU A 341 -31.81 -4.85 -0.12
N PHE A 342 -31.21 -4.30 -1.18
CA PHE A 342 -30.77 -2.91 -1.23
C PHE A 342 -31.91 -1.88 -1.08
N PRO A 343 -33.08 -2.00 -1.74
CA PRO A 343 -34.19 -1.06 -1.54
C PRO A 343 -34.67 -0.95 -0.09
N THR A 344 -34.73 -2.09 0.62
CA THR A 344 -35.15 -2.13 2.04
C THR A 344 -34.12 -1.44 2.93
N ALA A 345 -32.85 -1.74 2.72
CA ALA A 345 -31.74 -1.09 3.43
C ALA A 345 -31.63 0.41 3.11
N LEU A 346 -31.95 0.82 1.88
CA LEU A 346 -32.01 2.21 1.45
C LEU A 346 -33.17 2.93 2.14
N GLY A 347 -34.33 2.30 2.30
CA GLY A 347 -35.44 2.85 3.09
C GLY A 347 -35.01 3.20 4.52
N ILE A 348 -34.31 2.28 5.19
CA ILE A 348 -33.74 2.51 6.53
C ILE A 348 -32.70 3.64 6.49
N ALA A 349 -31.83 3.67 5.48
CA ALA A 349 -30.82 4.72 5.33
C ALA A 349 -31.47 6.11 5.16
N LEU A 350 -32.56 6.21 4.39
CA LEU A 350 -33.30 7.46 4.18
C LEU A 350 -34.07 7.91 5.44
N GLU A 351 -34.59 6.97 6.22
CA GLU A 351 -35.18 7.29 7.53
C GLU A 351 -34.11 7.86 8.49
N ARG A 352 -32.95 7.19 8.58
CA ARG A 352 -31.79 7.67 9.33
C ARG A 352 -31.27 9.02 8.83
N LEU A 353 -31.33 9.26 7.52
CA LEU A 353 -30.95 10.52 6.92
C LEU A 353 -31.88 11.66 7.40
N ASN A 354 -33.19 11.46 7.38
CA ASN A 354 -34.15 12.47 7.85
C ASN A 354 -33.92 12.80 9.34
N LEU A 355 -33.73 11.78 10.19
CA LEU A 355 -33.38 11.97 11.61
C LEU A 355 -32.08 12.74 11.80
N SER A 356 -31.09 12.47 10.94
CA SER A 356 -29.77 13.11 11.00
C SER A 356 -29.79 14.57 10.55
N ILE A 357 -30.64 14.93 9.58
CA ILE A 357 -30.83 16.32 9.11
C ILE A 357 -31.31 17.23 10.25
N GLU A 358 -32.12 16.69 11.16
CA GLU A 358 -32.66 17.44 12.31
C GLU A 358 -31.62 17.62 13.43
N ASN A 359 -30.74 16.64 13.64
CA ASN A 359 -29.84 16.58 14.79
C ASN A 359 -28.39 17.06 14.52
N THR A 360 -27.99 17.22 13.25
CA THR A 360 -26.62 17.59 12.88
C THR A 360 -26.33 19.08 13.06
N ALA A 361 -25.15 19.41 13.62
CA ALA A 361 -24.74 20.79 13.87
C ALA A 361 -24.42 21.58 12.58
N ASP A 362 -23.69 20.96 11.63
CA ASP A 362 -23.37 21.55 10.32
C ASP A 362 -24.14 20.83 9.21
N LYS A 363 -25.34 21.35 8.92
CA LYS A 363 -26.21 20.84 7.87
C LYS A 363 -25.55 20.96 6.50
N GLY A 364 -24.81 22.04 6.21
CA GLY A 364 -24.21 22.25 4.89
C GLY A 364 -23.18 21.18 4.55
N LEU A 365 -22.29 20.87 5.49
CA LEU A 365 -21.26 19.83 5.30
C LEU A 365 -21.87 18.43 5.19
N PHE A 366 -22.87 18.12 6.02
CA PHE A 366 -23.58 16.84 5.98
C PHE A 366 -24.25 16.62 4.63
N MET A 367 -25.00 17.61 4.15
CA MET A 367 -25.74 17.52 2.88
C MET A 367 -24.79 17.35 1.70
N ARG A 368 -23.61 18.00 1.71
CA ARG A 368 -22.57 17.78 0.71
C ARG A 368 -22.02 16.34 0.73
N LYS A 369 -21.79 15.78 1.91
CA LYS A 369 -21.33 14.38 2.05
C LYS A 369 -22.38 13.39 1.57
N THR A 370 -23.64 13.59 1.95
CA THR A 370 -24.77 12.79 1.47
C THR A 370 -24.92 12.89 -0.04
N ARG A 371 -24.78 14.10 -0.63
CA ARG A 371 -24.79 14.30 -2.07
C ARG A 371 -23.70 13.48 -2.77
N ASN A 372 -22.45 13.61 -2.33
CA ASN A 372 -21.34 12.88 -2.93
C ASN A 372 -21.56 11.35 -2.87
N TRP A 373 -22.14 10.87 -1.77
CA TRP A 373 -22.51 9.46 -1.64
C TRP A 373 -23.61 9.06 -2.64
N ILE A 374 -24.71 9.82 -2.72
CA ILE A 374 -25.82 9.57 -3.66
C ILE A 374 -25.31 9.61 -5.11
N GLU A 375 -24.52 10.62 -5.48
CA GLU A 375 -23.93 10.75 -6.82
C GLU A 375 -23.03 9.55 -7.15
N SER A 376 -22.24 9.07 -6.18
CA SER A 376 -21.41 7.87 -6.37
C SER A 376 -22.25 6.61 -6.55
N THR A 377 -23.41 6.49 -5.89
CA THR A 377 -24.33 5.36 -6.06
C THR A 377 -25.06 5.42 -7.40
N LEU A 378 -25.41 6.61 -7.89
CA LEU A 378 -26.07 6.81 -9.19
C LEU A 378 -25.14 6.53 -10.39
N GLN A 379 -23.82 6.52 -10.19
CA GLN A 379 -22.85 6.16 -11.23
C GLN A 379 -22.74 4.65 -11.48
N VAL A 380 -23.37 3.82 -10.65
CA VAL A 380 -23.36 2.35 -10.81
C VAL A 380 -24.27 1.95 -11.98
N ALA A 381 -23.76 1.13 -12.88
CA ALA A 381 -24.52 0.62 -14.03
C ALA A 381 -25.64 -0.34 -13.57
N ASP A 382 -26.71 -0.42 -14.37
CA ASP A 382 -27.84 -1.35 -14.17
C ASP A 382 -28.62 -1.15 -12.85
N LEU A 383 -28.72 0.10 -12.38
CA LEU A 383 -29.52 0.45 -11.21
C LEU A 383 -31.03 0.38 -11.52
N ASP A 384 -31.83 -0.11 -10.56
CA ASP A 384 -33.28 -0.13 -10.70
C ASP A 384 -33.85 1.29 -10.90
N PRO A 385 -34.74 1.53 -11.88
CA PRO A 385 -35.30 2.85 -12.15
C PRO A 385 -36.05 3.48 -10.98
N GLY A 386 -36.62 2.66 -10.08
CA GLY A 386 -37.27 3.10 -8.85
C GLY A 386 -36.25 3.61 -7.81
N ILE A 387 -35.10 2.94 -7.69
CA ILE A 387 -33.99 3.39 -6.84
C ILE A 387 -33.42 4.71 -7.38
N GLU A 388 -33.22 4.81 -8.69
CA GLU A 388 -32.74 6.03 -9.35
C GLU A 388 -33.70 7.21 -9.13
N ALA A 389 -35.02 6.98 -9.27
CA ALA A 389 -36.03 8.00 -9.04
C ALA A 389 -36.07 8.48 -7.58
N VAL A 390 -35.93 7.57 -6.61
CA VAL A 390 -35.91 7.90 -5.17
C VAL A 390 -34.65 8.68 -4.81
N LEU A 391 -33.48 8.23 -5.26
CA LEU A 391 -32.20 8.92 -5.05
C LEU A 391 -32.14 10.29 -5.75
N GLY A 392 -32.70 10.41 -6.95
CA GLY A 392 -32.82 11.68 -7.66
C GLY A 392 -33.83 12.64 -7.03
N HIS A 393 -34.90 12.13 -6.41
CA HIS A 393 -35.83 12.96 -5.63
C HIS A 393 -35.19 13.44 -4.32
N THR A 394 -34.48 12.57 -3.60
CA THR A 394 -33.76 12.97 -2.39
C THR A 394 -32.67 13.98 -2.72
N LEU A 395 -31.90 13.79 -3.80
CA LEU A 395 -30.89 14.77 -4.26
C LEU A 395 -31.48 16.16 -4.48
N ARG A 396 -32.62 16.27 -5.19
CA ARG A 396 -33.32 17.55 -5.40
C ARG A 396 -33.83 18.18 -4.11
N LYS A 397 -34.34 17.37 -3.17
CA LYS A 397 -34.75 17.82 -1.83
C LYS A 397 -33.55 18.33 -1.01
N LEU A 398 -32.34 17.86 -1.30
CA LEU A 398 -31.11 18.31 -0.65
C LEU A 398 -30.48 19.57 -1.33
N GLU A 399 -30.99 20.00 -2.49
CA GLU A 399 -30.54 21.18 -3.24
C GLU A 399 -31.36 22.45 -2.98
N GLY A 400 -32.64 22.29 -2.63
CA GLY A 400 -33.53 23.38 -2.19
C GLY A 400 -33.44 23.63 -0.70
#